data_AF-A0AAD1YJN3-F1
#
_entry.id   AF-A0AAD1YJN3-F1
#
_cell.length_a   1.000
_cell.length_b   1.000
_cell.length_c   1.000
_cell.angle_alpha   90.00
_cell.angle_beta   90.00
_cell.angle_gamma   90.00
#
_symmetry.space_group_name_H-M   'P 1'
#
loop_
_entity.id
_entity.type
_entity.pdbx_description
1 polymer ?
#
loop_
_entity_poly.entity_id
_entity_poly.type
_entity_poly.pdbx_seq_one_letter_code
_entity_poly.pdbx_strand_id
1 'polypeptide(L)'
;MWESNLFSAIIGGIIGILGTVIGEILAHKFSIKDQSRNIVKDFVLANPEIFDNVFKASVNGNVDEIQLRKAVTKNSNIYFILPENLRNNFIELYLLYQCEPKDYKKQLPKIEEKLRAIYSEIMSYGYDFFDTRFTKE
;
A
#
# COMPACT_ATOMS: atom_id res chain seq x y z
N MET A 1 50.17 -9.78 28.32
CA MET A 1 48.88 -10.52 28.31
C MET A 1 47.68 -9.64 28.66
N TRP A 2 47.77 -8.70 29.61
CA TRP A 2 46.63 -7.84 30.00
C TRP A 2 46.18 -6.84 28.91
N GLU A 3 47.12 -6.22 28.19
CA GLU A 3 46.77 -5.21 27.18
C GLU A 3 46.03 -5.77 25.95
N SER A 4 46.39 -6.98 25.49
CA SER A 4 45.72 -7.64 24.35
C SER A 4 44.27 -8.04 24.66
N ASN A 5 43.98 -8.41 25.91
CA ASN A 5 42.62 -8.73 26.35
C ASN A 5 41.77 -7.47 26.50
N LEU A 6 42.35 -6.37 26.99
CA LEU A 6 41.66 -5.08 27.10
C LEU A 6 41.35 -4.49 25.71
N PHE A 7 42.31 -4.55 24.78
CA PHE A 7 42.15 -4.07 23.41
C PHE A 7 41.10 -4.90 22.63
N SER A 8 41.12 -6.22 22.77
CA SER A 8 40.12 -7.11 22.16
C SER A 8 38.73 -6.90 22.76
N ALA A 9 38.62 -6.62 24.06
CA ALA A 9 37.35 -6.29 24.70
C ALA A 9 36.80 -4.93 24.25
N ILE A 10 37.66 -3.92 24.05
CA ILE A 10 37.26 -2.61 23.51
C ILE A 10 36.77 -2.74 22.07
N ILE A 11 37.50 -3.48 21.22
CA ILE A 11 37.09 -3.72 19.83
C ILE A 11 35.79 -4.54 19.78
N GLY A 12 35.67 -5.58 20.60
CA GLY A 12 34.45 -6.38 20.72
C GLY A 12 33.25 -5.55 21.18
N GLY A 13 33.46 -4.64 22.14
CA GLY A 13 32.44 -3.71 22.62
C GLY A 13 31.98 -2.73 21.53
N ILE A 14 32.91 -2.15 20.76
CA ILE A 14 32.59 -1.23 19.66
C ILE A 14 31.82 -1.94 18.55
N ILE A 15 32.24 -3.14 18.15
CA ILE A 15 31.56 -3.94 17.13
C ILE A 15 30.17 -4.35 17.60
N GLY A 16 30.02 -4.72 18.88
CA GLY A 16 28.72 -5.05 19.48
C GLY A 16 27.74 -3.87 19.45
N ILE A 17 28.19 -2.67 19.84
CA ILE A 17 27.35 -1.45 19.81
C ILE A 17 26.93 -1.11 18.37
N LEU A 18 27.86 -1.16 17.42
CA LEU A 18 27.55 -0.91 16.00
C LEU A 18 26.55 -1.94 15.45
N GLY A 19 26.71 -3.21 15.80
CA GLY A 19 25.79 -4.28 15.44
C GLY A 19 24.38 -4.04 15.98
N THR A 20 24.25 -3.64 17.24
CA THR A 20 22.95 -3.32 17.86
C THR A 20 22.29 -2.11 17.20
N VAL A 21 23.03 -1.02 16.96
CA VAL A 21 22.47 0.18 16.31
C VAL A 21 22.00 -0.12 14.89
N ILE A 22 22.79 -0.86 14.10
CA ILE A 22 22.39 -1.27 12.74
C ILE A 22 21.19 -2.22 12.80
N GLY A 23 21.20 -3.16 13.74
CA GLY A 23 20.12 -4.10 13.98
C GLY A 23 18.80 -3.41 14.33
N GLU A 24 18.83 -2.41 15.22
CA GLU A 24 17.67 -1.60 15.60
C GLU A 24 17.13 -0.78 14.42
N ILE A 25 18.01 -0.14 13.63
CA ILE A 25 17.60 0.61 12.43
C ILE A 25 16.92 -0.32 11.41
N LEU A 26 17.49 -1.50 11.19
CA LEU A 26 16.91 -2.49 10.29
C LEU A 26 15.58 -3.02 10.83
N ALA A 27 15.52 -3.41 12.11
CA ALA A 27 14.31 -3.89 12.76
C ALA A 27 13.19 -2.84 12.73
N HIS A 28 13.51 -1.57 12.96
CA HIS A 28 12.57 -0.46 12.85
C HIS A 28 12.06 -0.29 11.41
N LYS A 29 12.94 -0.36 10.41
CA LYS A 29 12.53 -0.32 8.99
C LYS A 29 11.65 -1.50 8.60
N PHE A 30 11.97 -2.71 9.07
CA PHE A 30 11.14 -3.90 8.87
C PHE A 30 9.78 -3.75 9.55
N SER A 31 9.74 -3.25 10.79
CA SER A 31 8.50 -2.97 11.52
C SER A 31 7.60 -1.98 10.79
N ILE A 32 8.14 -0.88 10.25
CA ILE A 32 7.36 0.09 9.45
C ILE A 32 6.82 -0.56 8.17
N LYS A 33 7.63 -1.38 7.51
CA LYS A 33 7.23 -2.09 6.29
C LYS A 33 6.09 -3.08 6.60
N ASP A 34 6.20 -3.84 7.69
CA ASP A 34 5.18 -4.80 8.11
C ASP A 34 3.89 -4.11 8.58
N GLN A 35 4.00 -2.97 9.28
CA GLN A 35 2.84 -2.15 9.65
C GLN A 35 2.12 -1.62 8.42
N SER A 36 2.86 -1.02 7.49
CA SER A 36 2.30 -0.50 6.23
C SER A 36 1.62 -1.63 5.44
N ARG A 37 2.27 -2.79 5.39
CA ARG A 37 1.75 -4.01 4.76
C ARG A 37 0.46 -4.50 5.40
N ASN A 38 0.35 -4.49 6.73
CA ASN A 38 -0.86 -4.89 7.45
C ASN A 38 -2.00 -3.90 7.26
N ILE A 39 -1.72 -2.59 7.32
CA ILE A 39 -2.71 -1.54 7.05
C ILE A 39 -3.31 -1.71 5.64
N VAL A 40 -2.46 -1.93 4.62
CA VAL A 40 -2.93 -2.15 3.25
C VAL A 40 -3.80 -3.40 3.17
N LYS A 41 -3.38 -4.51 3.82
CA LYS A 41 -4.18 -5.74 3.86
C LYS A 41 -5.55 -5.53 4.48
N ASP A 42 -5.62 -4.94 5.66
CA ASP A 42 -6.87 -4.73 6.37
C ASP A 42 -7.79 -3.80 5.58
N PHE A 43 -7.20 -2.79 4.92
CA PHE A 43 -7.93 -1.90 4.05
C PHE A 43 -8.52 -2.60 2.83
N VAL A 44 -7.77 -3.51 2.19
CA VAL A 44 -8.25 -4.30 1.06
C VAL A 44 -9.43 -5.18 1.46
N LEU A 45 -9.31 -5.89 2.58
CA LEU A 45 -10.35 -6.78 3.09
C LEU A 45 -11.62 -6.04 3.53
N ALA A 46 -11.47 -4.82 4.08
CA ALA A 46 -12.60 -4.02 4.54
C ALA A 46 -13.38 -3.33 3.41
N ASN A 47 -12.80 -3.20 2.20
CA ASN A 47 -13.39 -2.46 1.09
C ASN A 47 -13.45 -3.29 -0.21
N PRO A 48 -14.05 -4.49 -0.20
CA PRO A 48 -14.01 -5.41 -1.35
C PRO A 48 -14.59 -4.81 -2.64
N GLU A 49 -15.60 -3.94 -2.54
CA GLU A 49 -16.22 -3.26 -3.68
C GLU A 49 -15.25 -2.36 -4.47
N ILE A 50 -14.29 -1.73 -3.78
CA ILE A 50 -13.25 -0.93 -4.42
C ILE A 50 -12.27 -1.86 -5.14
N PHE A 51 -11.85 -2.92 -4.43
CA PHE A 51 -10.75 -3.76 -4.86
C PHE A 51 -11.12 -4.76 -5.96
N ASP A 52 -12.37 -5.21 -6.01
CA ASP A 52 -12.89 -5.96 -7.15
C ASP A 52 -12.80 -5.13 -8.45
N ASN A 53 -13.14 -3.84 -8.38
CA ASN A 53 -13.02 -2.93 -9.52
C ASN A 53 -11.56 -2.60 -9.88
N VAL A 54 -10.68 -2.42 -8.89
CA VAL A 54 -9.23 -2.27 -9.10
C VAL A 54 -8.65 -3.48 -9.83
N PHE A 55 -9.05 -4.69 -9.44
CA PHE A 55 -8.63 -5.93 -10.08
C PHE A 55 -9.14 -6.03 -11.52
N LYS A 56 -10.45 -5.84 -11.72
CA LYS A 56 -11.07 -5.87 -13.05
C LYS A 56 -10.43 -4.86 -14.01
N ALA A 57 -10.23 -3.61 -13.58
CA ALA A 57 -9.55 -2.58 -14.38
C ALA A 57 -8.15 -2.97 -14.84
N SER A 58 -7.43 -3.75 -14.02
CA SER A 58 -6.05 -4.16 -14.26
C SER A 58 -5.93 -5.41 -15.12
N VAL A 59 -6.90 -6.33 -15.04
CA VAL A 59 -6.84 -7.64 -15.73
C VAL A 59 -7.67 -7.67 -17.01
N ASN A 60 -8.90 -7.14 -17.00
CA ASN A 60 -9.85 -7.32 -18.10
C ASN A 60 -10.54 -6.02 -18.57
N GLY A 61 -10.30 -4.89 -17.90
CA GLY A 61 -10.84 -3.58 -18.27
C GLY A 61 -12.35 -3.41 -18.02
N ASN A 62 -13.01 -4.35 -17.33
CA ASN A 62 -14.45 -4.33 -17.13
C ASN A 62 -14.83 -3.77 -15.74
N VAL A 63 -14.85 -2.45 -15.62
CA VAL A 63 -15.12 -1.74 -14.36
C VAL A 63 -16.62 -1.47 -14.18
N ASP A 64 -17.17 -1.80 -13.00
CA ASP A 64 -18.48 -1.31 -12.58
C ASP A 64 -18.33 0.11 -12.03
N GLU A 65 -18.41 1.09 -12.92
CA GLU A 65 -18.23 2.51 -12.62
C GLU A 65 -19.22 3.05 -11.58
N ILE A 66 -20.44 2.51 -11.52
CA ILE A 66 -21.46 2.97 -10.56
C ILE A 66 -21.10 2.48 -9.16
N GLN A 67 -20.73 1.20 -9.05
CA GLN A 67 -20.29 0.62 -7.79
C GLN A 67 -18.99 1.28 -7.31
N LEU A 68 -18.00 1.42 -8.19
CA LEU A 68 -16.71 2.03 -7.87
C LEU A 68 -16.87 3.48 -7.41
N ARG A 69 -17.68 4.28 -8.11
CA ARG A 69 -17.97 5.66 -7.70
C ARG A 69 -18.58 5.72 -6.30
N LYS A 70 -19.58 4.88 -6.02
CA LYS A 70 -20.21 4.83 -4.69
C LYS A 70 -19.19 4.44 -3.62
N ALA A 71 -18.42 3.39 -3.86
CA ALA A 71 -17.45 2.88 -2.90
C ALA A 71 -16.34 3.91 -2.62
N VAL A 72 -15.82 4.58 -3.65
CA VAL A 72 -14.76 5.59 -3.52
C VAL A 72 -15.24 6.88 -2.83
N THR A 73 -16.51 7.24 -3.01
CA THR A 73 -17.06 8.48 -2.41
C THR A 73 -17.67 8.28 -1.02
N LYS A 74 -17.95 7.04 -0.61
CA LYS A 74 -18.64 6.71 0.65
C LYS A 74 -17.92 7.22 1.90
N ASN A 75 -16.60 7.10 1.96
CA ASN A 75 -15.81 7.55 3.10
C ASN A 75 -14.38 7.91 2.68
N SER A 76 -14.20 9.04 2.01
CA SER A 76 -12.87 9.45 1.48
C SER A 76 -11.81 9.71 2.56
N ASN A 77 -12.21 9.97 3.80
CA ASN A 77 -11.27 10.15 4.92
C ASN A 77 -10.49 8.88 5.26
N ILE A 78 -11.01 7.70 4.88
CA ILE A 78 -10.34 6.43 5.13
C ILE A 78 -9.01 6.32 4.35
N TYR A 79 -8.78 7.11 3.31
CA TYR A 79 -7.54 7.02 2.53
C TYR A 79 -6.33 7.56 3.30
N PHE A 80 -6.54 8.39 4.32
CA PHE A 80 -5.45 8.98 5.10
C PHE A 80 -4.71 7.97 5.99
N ILE A 81 -5.30 6.81 6.27
CA ILE A 81 -4.60 5.73 6.98
C ILE A 81 -3.60 4.98 6.08
N LEU A 82 -3.70 5.13 4.75
CA LEU A 82 -2.86 4.40 3.81
C LEU A 82 -1.45 5.00 3.69
N PRO A 83 -0.47 4.18 3.27
CA PRO A 83 0.83 4.67 2.83
C PRO A 83 0.69 5.75 1.77
N GLU A 84 1.61 6.71 1.78
CA GLU A 84 1.52 7.95 1.01
C GLU A 84 1.18 7.76 -0.48
N ASN A 85 1.89 6.87 -1.18
CA ASN A 85 1.66 6.61 -2.61
C ASN A 85 0.24 6.10 -2.87
N LEU A 86 -0.20 5.13 -2.06
CA LEU A 86 -1.52 4.52 -2.19
C LEU A 86 -2.63 5.52 -1.84
N ARG A 87 -2.44 6.28 -0.75
CA ARG A 87 -3.31 7.39 -0.36
C ARG A 87 -3.49 8.39 -1.49
N ASN A 88 -2.39 8.86 -2.08
CA ASN A 88 -2.42 9.89 -3.11
C ASN A 88 -3.19 9.38 -4.35
N ASN A 89 -2.95 8.13 -4.77
CA ASN A 89 -3.72 7.51 -5.85
C ASN A 89 -5.22 7.45 -5.57
N PHE A 90 -5.63 7.11 -4.34
CA PHE A 90 -7.05 7.10 -3.95
C PHE A 90 -7.67 8.49 -3.89
N ILE A 91 -6.93 9.48 -3.39
CA ILE A 91 -7.39 10.88 -3.38
C ILE A 91 -7.61 11.38 -4.81
N GLU A 92 -6.66 11.12 -5.71
CA GLU A 92 -6.80 11.50 -7.12
C GLU A 92 -7.96 10.79 -7.80
N LEU A 93 -8.14 9.48 -7.54
CA LEU A 93 -9.30 8.73 -8.02
C LEU A 93 -10.62 9.36 -7.52
N TYR A 94 -10.69 9.70 -6.24
CA TYR A 94 -11.84 10.39 -5.66
C TYR A 94 -12.12 11.74 -6.36
N LEU A 95 -11.09 12.54 -6.63
CA LEU A 95 -11.23 13.82 -7.33
C LEU A 95 -11.75 13.65 -8.76
N LEU A 96 -11.35 12.58 -9.48
CA LEU A 96 -11.89 12.27 -10.80
C LEU A 96 -13.41 12.01 -10.74
N TYR A 97 -13.91 11.39 -9.67
CA TYR A 97 -15.33 11.14 -9.43
C TYR A 97 -16.14 12.36 -8.92
N GLN A 98 -15.46 13.42 -8.48
CA GLN A 98 -16.05 14.71 -8.11
C GLN A 98 -16.30 15.63 -9.32
N CYS A 99 -15.78 15.28 -10.50
CA CYS A 99 -16.02 16.06 -11.73
C CYS A 99 -17.50 16.01 -12.15
N GLU A 100 -17.95 17.05 -12.88
CA GLU A 100 -19.32 17.08 -13.40
C GLU A 100 -19.58 15.90 -14.36
N PRO A 101 -20.81 15.34 -14.36
CA PRO A 101 -21.15 14.17 -15.18
C PRO A 101 -20.86 14.33 -16.69
N LYS A 102 -20.90 15.56 -17.20
CA LYS A 102 -20.67 15.88 -18.62
C LYS A 102 -19.23 15.63 -19.07
N ASP A 103 -18.26 15.68 -18.16
CA ASP A 103 -16.84 15.47 -18.46
C ASP A 103 -16.36 14.06 -18.14
N TYR A 104 -17.24 13.22 -17.60
CA TYR A 104 -16.91 11.89 -17.11
C TYR A 104 -16.29 10.98 -18.18
N LYS A 105 -16.84 10.99 -19.40
CA LYS A 105 -16.28 10.20 -20.52
C LYS A 105 -14.83 10.56 -20.85
N LYS A 106 -14.41 11.81 -20.58
CA LYS A 106 -13.02 12.25 -20.80
C LYS A 106 -12.09 11.82 -19.67
N GLN A 107 -12.64 11.51 -18.49
CA GLN A 107 -11.89 11.09 -17.30
C GLN A 107 -11.72 9.58 -17.23
N LEU A 108 -12.54 8.79 -17.93
CA LEU A 108 -12.47 7.31 -17.95
C LEU A 108 -11.05 6.76 -18.14
N PRO A 109 -10.24 7.22 -19.13
CA PRO A 109 -8.88 6.72 -19.27
C PRO A 109 -7.99 6.99 -18.04
N LYS A 110 -8.21 8.13 -17.38
CA LYS A 110 -7.46 8.48 -16.15
C LYS A 110 -7.94 7.68 -14.96
N ILE A 111 -9.23 7.36 -14.88
CA ILE A 111 -9.79 6.47 -13.85
C ILE A 111 -9.14 5.10 -13.98
N GLU A 112 -9.13 4.53 -15.19
CA GLU A 112 -8.47 3.25 -15.45
C GLU A 112 -6.97 3.28 -15.12
N GLU A 113 -6.26 4.35 -15.51
CA GLU A 113 -4.86 4.56 -15.16
C GLU A 113 -4.64 4.55 -13.64
N LYS A 114 -5.49 5.26 -12.88
CA LYS A 114 -5.40 5.29 -11.41
C LYS A 114 -5.70 3.94 -10.79
N LEU A 115 -6.67 3.18 -11.31
CA LEU A 115 -6.96 1.83 -10.84
C LEU A 115 -5.78 0.89 -11.05
N ARG A 116 -5.10 0.96 -12.22
CA ARG A 116 -3.88 0.19 -12.48
C ARG A 116 -2.71 0.60 -11.58
N ALA A 117 -2.57 1.90 -11.31
CA ALA A 117 -1.56 2.41 -10.38
C ALA A 117 -1.80 1.90 -8.95
N ILE A 118 -3.07 1.92 -8.48
CA ILE A 118 -3.47 1.37 -7.19
C ILE A 118 -3.15 -0.12 -7.12
N TYR A 119 -3.49 -0.88 -8.16
CA TYR A 119 -3.17 -2.30 -8.23
C TYR A 119 -1.65 -2.54 -8.12
N SER A 120 -0.85 -1.85 -8.94
CA SER A 120 0.61 -1.99 -8.93
C SER A 120 1.22 -1.64 -7.56
N GLU A 121 0.75 -0.56 -6.93
CA GLU A 121 1.21 -0.14 -5.62
C GLU A 121 0.90 -1.21 -4.57
N ILE A 122 -0.29 -1.79 -4.59
CA ILE A 122 -0.70 -2.89 -3.69
C ILE A 122 0.17 -4.13 -3.88
N MET A 123 0.42 -4.53 -5.13
CA MET A 123 1.28 -5.67 -5.45
C MET A 123 2.72 -5.47 -4.95
N SER A 124 3.20 -4.22 -4.89
CA SER A 124 4.55 -3.89 -4.37
C SER A 124 4.74 -4.24 -2.88
N TYR A 125 3.65 -4.34 -2.11
CA TYR A 125 3.68 -4.78 -0.71
C TYR A 125 3.78 -6.32 -0.55
N GLY A 126 3.92 -7.07 -1.66
CA GLY A 126 4.23 -8.49 -1.65
C GLY A 126 3.02 -9.39 -1.35
N TYR A 127 1.83 -8.96 -1.74
CA TYR A 127 0.61 -9.72 -1.56
C TYR A 127 -0.10 -9.90 -2.89
N ASP A 128 -0.42 -11.15 -3.19
CA ASP A 128 -1.44 -11.47 -4.17
C ASP A 128 -2.81 -11.45 -3.47
N PHE A 129 -3.29 -10.26 -3.13
CA PHE A 129 -4.61 -10.10 -2.49
C PHE A 129 -5.75 -10.54 -3.41
N PHE A 130 -5.47 -10.58 -4.70
CA PHE A 130 -6.44 -10.82 -5.75
C PHE A 130 -6.44 -12.28 -6.23
N ASP A 131 -5.46 -13.08 -5.83
CA ASP A 131 -5.41 -14.52 -6.12
C ASP A 131 -6.38 -15.32 -5.22
N THR A 132 -7.59 -15.49 -5.75
CA THR A 132 -8.56 -16.61 -5.64
C THR A 132 -8.93 -17.22 -4.29
N ARG A 133 -8.39 -16.75 -3.15
CA ARG A 133 -8.81 -17.17 -1.80
C ARG A 133 -9.68 -16.15 -1.06
N PHE A 134 -9.73 -14.91 -1.54
CA PHE A 134 -10.60 -13.84 -1.01
C PHE A 134 -11.78 -13.50 -1.93
N THR A 135 -11.83 -14.09 -3.12
CA THR A 135 -12.91 -13.94 -4.10
C THR A 135 -13.81 -15.18 -4.19
N LYS A 136 -13.81 -16.05 -3.17
CA LYS A 136 -14.71 -17.21 -3.11
C LYS A 136 -15.82 -17.02 -2.09
N GLU A 137 -17.02 -17.08 -2.67
CA GLU A 137 -18.39 -17.26 -2.14
C GLU A 137 -19.12 -16.01 -1.66
#